data_AF-A0A2Z6CU08-F1
#
_entry.id   AF-A0A2Z6CU08-F1
#
_cell.length_a   1.000
_cell.length_b   1.000
_cell.length_c   1.000
_cell.angle_alpha   90.00
_cell.angle_beta   90.00
_cell.angle_gamma   90.00
#
_symmetry.space_group_name_H-M   'P 1'
#
loop_
_entity.id
_entity.type
_entity.pdbx_description
1 polymer ?
#
loop_
_entity_poly.entity_id
_entity_poly.type
_entity_poly.pdbx_seq_one_letter_code
_entity_poly.pdbx_strand_id
1 'polypeptide(L)'
;MIEFAVITSVIKKYAPQASQIIIKQAQKNEAVIKVLQELKLNPTQIIDDVDTVYAYTLVKYGVFKPEAILNLLREKVIKDFFWDAYSNNAGFGFVENTKKFLNQNSELKTQIIHSKINFSAELEEFGETFIAVAKQTKSSKYQPYPDWNLDVYPKEFKALIFEKTRLFCGRDFVFKAINKFFATQPKGYFTVIGDAGMGKSAIAAIGHKLRL
;
A
#
# COMPACT_ATOMS: atom_id res chain seq x y z
N MET A 1 10.64 -14.42 18.55
CA MET A 1 9.62 -13.55 17.93
C MET A 1 10.34 -12.68 16.92
N ILE A 2 9.85 -12.60 15.68
CA ILE A 2 10.52 -11.78 14.65
C ILE A 2 10.15 -10.32 14.87
N GLU A 3 11.15 -9.45 15.00
CA GLU A 3 10.95 -8.01 15.18
C GLU A 3 11.05 -7.28 13.83
N PHE A 4 9.91 -6.82 13.30
CA PHE A 4 9.89 -6.10 12.01
C PHE A 4 10.67 -4.78 12.05
N ALA A 5 10.84 -4.16 13.22
CA ALA A 5 11.69 -2.99 13.40
C ALA A 5 13.17 -3.30 13.09
N VAL A 6 13.67 -4.47 13.50
CA VAL A 6 15.04 -4.92 13.20
C VAL A 6 15.19 -5.23 11.71
N ILE A 7 14.17 -5.86 11.10
CA ILE A 7 14.19 -6.14 9.66
C ILE A 7 14.28 -4.85 8.86
N THR A 8 13.41 -3.89 9.17
CA THR A 8 13.40 -2.60 8.45
C THR A 8 14.66 -1.78 8.70
N SER A 9 15.28 -1.85 9.87
CA SER A 9 16.56 -1.16 10.12
C SER A 9 17.71 -1.70 9.27
N VAL A 10 17.76 -3.03 9.03
CA VAL A 10 18.73 -3.64 8.11
C VAL A 10 18.44 -3.25 6.66
N ILE A 11 17.17 -3.29 6.24
CA ILE A 11 16.75 -2.91 4.88
C ILE A 11 17.10 -1.44 4.57
N LYS A 12 16.95 -0.53 5.53
CA LYS A 12 17.24 0.91 5.35
C LYS A 12 18.67 1.20 4.90
N LYS A 13 19.62 0.31 5.18
CA LYS A 13 21.00 0.41 4.66
C LYS A 13 21.06 0.36 3.12
N TYR A 14 20.01 -0.16 2.50
CA TYR A 14 19.81 -0.27 1.05
C TYR A 14 18.72 0.69 0.54
N ALA A 15 18.53 1.82 1.22
CA ALA A 15 17.61 2.87 0.76
C ALA A 15 17.97 3.34 -0.67
N PRO A 16 16.98 3.73 -1.49
CA PRO A 16 17.22 4.17 -2.85
C PRO A 16 18.12 5.41 -2.85
N GLN A 17 19.32 5.30 -3.43
CA GLN A 17 20.22 6.43 -3.59
C GLN A 17 19.86 7.20 -4.87
N ALA A 18 19.90 8.54 -4.83
CA ALA A 18 19.54 9.39 -5.98
C ALA A 18 20.36 9.13 -7.26
N SER A 19 21.52 8.46 -7.13
CA SER A 19 22.38 8.01 -8.23
C SER A 19 21.96 6.69 -8.88
N GLN A 20 21.04 5.92 -8.27
CA GLN A 20 20.59 4.59 -8.71
C GLN A 20 19.26 4.65 -9.46
N ILE A 21 19.11 5.60 -10.39
CA ILE A 21 17.86 5.82 -11.15
C ILE A 21 17.44 4.57 -11.97
N ILE A 22 18.36 3.62 -12.17
CA ILE A 22 18.09 2.31 -12.79
C ILE A 22 18.67 1.22 -11.90
N ILE A 23 17.80 0.53 -11.14
CA ILE A 23 18.17 -0.66 -10.36
C ILE A 23 17.96 -1.88 -11.24
N LYS A 24 19.03 -2.64 -11.49
CA LYS A 24 18.92 -3.92 -12.21
C LYS A 24 18.33 -4.97 -11.27
N GLN A 25 17.49 -5.87 -11.81
CA GLN A 25 16.93 -6.99 -11.03
C GLN A 25 18.01 -7.82 -10.32
N ALA A 26 19.17 -8.01 -10.96
CA ALA A 26 20.32 -8.71 -10.36
C ALA A 26 20.85 -8.00 -9.08
N GLN A 27 20.92 -6.66 -9.09
CA GLN A 27 21.34 -5.88 -7.92
C GLN A 27 20.32 -5.98 -6.79
N LYS A 28 19.01 -5.94 -7.11
CA LYS A 28 17.94 -6.17 -6.13
C LYS A 28 18.06 -7.55 -5.49
N ASN A 29 18.24 -8.59 -6.31
CA ASN A 29 18.38 -9.96 -5.81
C ASN A 29 19.60 -10.13 -4.89
N GLU A 30 20.74 -9.55 -5.26
CA GLU A 30 21.96 -9.58 -4.44
C GLU A 30 21.75 -8.88 -3.08
N ALA A 31 21.15 -7.69 -3.08
CA ALA A 31 20.85 -6.95 -1.85
C ALA A 31 19.87 -7.72 -0.95
N VAL A 32 18.84 -8.34 -1.52
CA VAL A 32 17.91 -9.22 -0.77
C VAL A 32 18.67 -10.38 -0.11
N ILE A 33 19.58 -11.04 -0.83
CA ILE A 33 20.38 -12.15 -0.26
C ILE A 33 21.23 -11.66 0.90
N LYS A 34 21.91 -10.51 0.76
CA LYS A 34 22.73 -9.92 1.83
C LYS A 34 21.91 -9.57 3.07
N VAL A 35 20.72 -8.99 2.89
CA VAL A 35 19.81 -8.68 4.01
C VAL A 35 19.35 -9.95 4.71
N LEU A 36 18.96 -11.00 3.97
CA LEU A 36 18.56 -12.28 4.57
C LEU A 36 19.71 -12.92 5.37
N GLN A 37 20.94 -12.87 4.85
CA GLN A 37 22.13 -13.37 5.54
C GLN A 37 22.42 -12.61 6.84
N GLU A 38 22.32 -11.27 6.83
CA GLU A 38 22.52 -10.43 8.02
C GLU A 38 21.47 -10.73 9.09
N LEU A 39 20.23 -10.98 8.68
CA LEU A 39 19.13 -11.36 9.57
C LEU A 39 19.17 -12.84 9.99
N LYS A 40 20.17 -13.62 9.53
CA LYS A 40 20.30 -15.06 9.76
C LYS A 40 19.06 -15.86 9.31
N LEU A 41 18.40 -15.39 8.26
CA LEU A 41 17.25 -16.03 7.63
C LEU A 41 17.72 -16.91 6.46
N ASN A 42 17.14 -18.12 6.32
CA ASN A 42 17.49 -19.04 5.25
C ASN A 42 16.91 -18.57 3.90
N PRO A 43 17.72 -18.27 2.87
CA PRO A 43 17.21 -17.74 1.61
C PRO A 43 16.38 -18.75 0.78
N THR A 44 16.47 -20.05 1.11
CA THR A 44 15.88 -21.14 0.30
C THR A 44 14.70 -21.83 0.98
N GLN A 45 14.68 -21.89 2.31
CA GLN A 45 13.62 -22.55 3.07
C GLN A 45 12.92 -21.54 3.97
N ILE A 46 11.62 -21.35 3.71
CA ILE A 46 10.77 -20.39 4.42
C ILE A 46 9.79 -21.20 5.27
N ILE A 47 9.79 -20.93 6.58
CA ILE A 47 8.82 -21.51 7.52
C ILE A 47 7.44 -20.92 7.21
N ASP A 48 6.39 -21.73 7.25
CA ASP A 48 5.03 -21.38 6.84
C ASP A 48 4.19 -20.69 7.93
N ASP A 49 4.84 -20.07 8.91
CA ASP A 49 4.17 -19.17 9.85
C ASP A 49 3.99 -17.76 9.25
N VAL A 50 2.92 -17.07 9.67
CA VAL A 50 2.54 -15.79 9.06
C VAL A 50 3.61 -14.73 9.29
N ASP A 51 4.23 -14.72 10.47
CA ASP A 51 5.23 -13.72 10.82
C ASP A 51 6.51 -13.91 10.00
N THR A 52 6.95 -15.16 9.78
CA THR A 52 8.08 -15.47 8.91
C THR A 52 7.80 -15.12 7.46
N VAL A 53 6.65 -15.52 6.90
CA VAL A 53 6.29 -15.16 5.52
C VAL A 53 6.21 -13.64 5.35
N TYR A 54 5.62 -12.92 6.31
CA TYR A 54 5.58 -11.47 6.30
C TYR A 54 6.97 -10.84 6.41
N ALA A 55 7.85 -11.38 7.25
CA ALA A 55 9.24 -10.93 7.39
C ALA A 55 10.05 -11.10 6.08
N TYR A 56 9.95 -12.25 5.43
CA TYR A 56 10.58 -12.48 4.13
C TYR A 56 9.99 -11.55 3.06
N THR A 57 8.69 -11.27 3.14
CA THR A 57 8.03 -10.29 2.27
C THR A 57 8.62 -8.90 2.48
N LEU A 58 8.72 -8.42 3.72
CA LEU A 58 9.37 -7.14 4.05
C LEU A 58 10.77 -7.04 3.45
N VAL A 59 11.57 -8.10 3.52
CA VAL A 59 12.92 -8.12 2.93
C VAL A 59 12.87 -8.06 1.40
N LYS A 60 12.10 -8.95 0.75
CA LYS A 60 12.05 -9.02 -0.72
C LYS A 60 11.43 -7.79 -1.37
N TYR A 61 10.40 -7.24 -0.74
CA TYR A 61 9.75 -6.01 -1.17
C TYR A 61 10.62 -4.80 -0.84
N GLY A 62 11.11 -4.70 0.40
CA GLY A 62 11.57 -3.46 0.98
C GLY A 62 12.96 -2.97 0.55
N VAL A 63 13.79 -3.84 -0.02
CA VAL A 63 15.08 -3.44 -0.59
C VAL A 63 14.86 -2.40 -1.68
N PHE A 64 15.55 -1.26 -1.56
CA PHE A 64 15.40 -0.06 -2.40
C PHE A 64 14.03 0.63 -2.35
N LYS A 65 13.18 0.32 -1.37
CA LYS A 65 11.92 1.04 -1.14
C LYS A 65 12.13 2.26 -0.24
N PRO A 66 11.27 3.29 -0.36
CA PRO A 66 11.33 4.47 0.49
C PRO A 66 11.15 4.11 1.98
N GLU A 67 11.87 4.81 2.85
CA GLU A 67 11.79 4.54 4.29
C GLU A 67 10.37 4.70 4.85
N ALA A 68 9.61 5.67 4.34
CA ALA A 68 8.26 5.97 4.80
C ALA A 68 7.32 4.74 4.71
N ILE A 69 7.38 3.97 3.61
CA ILE A 69 6.53 2.79 3.46
C ILE A 69 7.01 1.62 4.33
N LEU A 70 8.33 1.49 4.54
CA LEU A 70 8.89 0.49 5.46
C LEU A 70 8.48 0.77 6.92
N ASN A 71 8.51 2.03 7.33
CA ASN A 71 8.06 2.47 8.65
C ASN A 71 6.58 2.20 8.88
N LEU A 72 5.75 2.21 7.82
CA LEU A 72 4.36 1.80 7.91
C LEU A 72 4.20 0.29 8.00
N LEU A 73 4.83 -0.46 7.09
CA LEU A 73 4.64 -1.91 6.96
C LEU A 73 5.24 -2.72 8.12
N ARG A 74 6.16 -2.14 8.90
CA ARG A 74 6.70 -2.76 10.13
C ARG A 74 5.72 -2.73 11.30
N GLU A 75 4.71 -1.87 11.26
CA GLU A 75 3.78 -1.72 12.38
C GLU A 75 2.92 -2.99 12.51
N LYS A 76 2.86 -3.54 13.73
CA LYS A 76 2.17 -4.82 13.97
C LYS A 76 0.70 -4.77 13.53
N VAL A 77 0.03 -3.66 13.79
CA VAL A 77 -1.38 -3.44 13.39
C VAL A 77 -1.56 -3.48 11.87
N ILE A 78 -0.56 -3.05 11.10
CA ILE A 78 -0.61 -3.09 9.63
C ILE A 78 -0.49 -4.52 9.12
N LYS A 79 0.38 -5.34 9.74
CA LYS A 79 0.40 -6.79 9.49
C LYS A 79 -0.96 -7.42 9.81
N ASP A 80 -1.56 -7.06 10.92
CA ASP A 80 -2.85 -7.63 11.34
C ASP A 80 -3.96 -7.26 10.34
N PHE A 81 -4.02 -6.00 9.87
CA PHE A 81 -4.94 -5.60 8.78
C PHE A 81 -4.66 -6.33 7.46
N PHE A 82 -3.38 -6.52 7.13
CA PHE A 82 -2.97 -7.24 5.93
C PHE A 82 -3.45 -8.69 5.98
N TRP A 83 -3.19 -9.38 7.09
CA TRP A 83 -3.53 -10.79 7.24
C TRP A 83 -5.04 -11.02 7.26
N ASP A 84 -5.80 -10.13 7.90
CA ASP A 84 -7.27 -10.16 7.86
C ASP A 84 -7.79 -9.99 6.42
N ALA A 85 -7.31 -8.99 5.69
CA ALA A 85 -7.69 -8.77 4.29
C ALA A 85 -7.29 -9.93 3.38
N TYR A 86 -6.11 -10.50 3.59
CA TYR A 86 -5.61 -11.66 2.85
C TYR A 86 -6.51 -12.88 3.05
N SER A 87 -6.79 -13.23 4.31
CA SER A 87 -7.55 -14.42 4.69
C SER A 87 -9.00 -14.35 4.23
N ASN A 88 -9.56 -13.13 4.13
CA ASN A 88 -10.93 -12.89 3.70
C ASN A 88 -11.08 -12.54 2.21
N ASN A 89 -10.00 -12.61 1.41
CA ASN A 89 -9.99 -12.18 0.01
C ASN A 89 -10.55 -10.75 -0.20
N ALA A 90 -10.18 -9.85 0.71
CA ALA A 90 -10.72 -8.49 0.83
C ALA A 90 -9.60 -7.44 0.73
N GLY A 91 -8.80 -7.50 -0.35
CA GLY A 91 -7.64 -6.61 -0.54
C GLY A 91 -7.96 -5.13 -0.37
N PHE A 92 -9.12 -4.66 -0.84
CA PHE A 92 -9.54 -3.27 -0.64
C PHE A 92 -9.70 -2.88 0.85
N GLY A 93 -10.12 -3.81 1.71
CA GLY A 93 -10.22 -3.61 3.15
C GLY A 93 -8.87 -3.30 3.80
N PHE A 94 -7.77 -3.89 3.29
CA PHE A 94 -6.41 -3.55 3.72
C PHE A 94 -6.10 -2.07 3.47
N VAL A 95 -6.42 -1.57 2.27
CA VAL A 95 -6.19 -0.17 1.91
C VAL A 95 -6.98 0.76 2.81
N GLU A 96 -8.28 0.50 3.02
CA GLU A 96 -9.11 1.36 3.87
C GLU A 96 -8.65 1.40 5.32
N ASN A 97 -8.35 0.25 5.91
CA ASN A 97 -7.91 0.17 7.31
C ASN A 97 -6.54 0.83 7.51
N THR A 98 -5.63 0.67 6.54
CA THR A 98 -4.33 1.34 6.56
C THR A 98 -4.48 2.87 6.43
N LYS A 99 -5.40 3.36 5.59
CA LYS A 99 -5.72 4.80 5.49
C LYS A 99 -6.29 5.35 6.80
N LYS A 100 -7.22 4.63 7.43
CA LYS A 100 -7.77 5.01 8.75
C LYS A 100 -6.67 5.11 9.80
N PHE A 101 -5.75 4.15 9.83
CA PHE A 101 -4.60 4.19 10.74
C PHE A 101 -3.67 5.36 10.48
N LEU A 102 -3.34 5.66 9.22
CA LEU A 102 -2.54 6.84 8.85
C LEU A 102 -3.22 8.14 9.28
N ASN A 103 -4.54 8.25 9.15
CA ASN A 103 -5.28 9.43 9.61
C ASN A 103 -5.21 9.65 11.13
N GLN A 104 -4.98 8.59 11.89
CA GLN A 104 -4.77 8.65 13.34
C GLN A 104 -3.28 8.86 13.71
N ASN A 105 -2.35 8.55 12.81
CA ASN A 105 -0.90 8.70 13.00
C ASN A 105 -0.33 9.84 12.14
N SER A 106 -0.35 11.06 12.69
CA SER A 106 0.10 12.27 12.00
C SER A 106 1.54 12.21 11.48
N GLU A 107 2.45 11.57 12.22
CA GLU A 107 3.86 11.42 11.83
C GLU A 107 4.02 10.56 10.58
N LEU A 108 3.52 9.32 10.61
CA LEU A 108 3.59 8.40 9.47
C LEU A 108 2.84 8.96 8.25
N LYS A 109 1.68 9.60 8.46
CA LYS A 109 0.95 10.29 7.40
C LYS A 109 1.81 11.36 6.73
N THR A 110 2.51 12.17 7.52
CA THR A 110 3.39 13.22 7.01
C THR A 110 4.57 12.63 6.23
N GLN A 111 5.19 11.56 6.73
CA GLN A 111 6.29 10.86 6.02
C GLN A 111 5.83 10.32 4.66
N ILE A 112 4.66 9.66 4.61
CA ILE A 112 4.09 9.11 3.38
C ILE A 112 3.80 10.23 2.38
N ILE A 113 3.16 11.32 2.82
CA ILE A 113 2.84 12.48 1.94
C ILE A 113 4.12 13.12 1.39
N HIS A 114 5.14 13.34 2.22
CA HIS A 114 6.41 13.94 1.79
C HIS A 114 7.22 13.04 0.85
N SER A 115 7.09 11.71 0.99
CA SER A 115 7.80 10.75 0.15
C SER A 115 7.29 10.68 -1.29
N LYS A 116 6.15 11.32 -1.61
CA LYS A 116 5.52 11.34 -2.95
C LYS A 116 5.32 9.95 -3.58
N ILE A 117 5.19 8.91 -2.75
CA ILE A 117 4.96 7.54 -3.21
C ILE A 117 3.54 7.35 -3.73
N ASN A 118 3.36 6.45 -4.67
CA ASN A 118 2.03 5.97 -5.04
C ASN A 118 1.57 4.93 -4.00
N PHE A 119 0.96 5.42 -2.93
CA PHE A 119 0.58 4.62 -1.76
C PHE A 119 -0.16 3.32 -2.10
N SER A 120 -1.20 3.37 -2.95
CA SER A 120 -1.95 2.18 -3.33
C SER A 120 -1.10 1.16 -4.09
N ALA A 121 -0.26 1.63 -5.03
CA ALA A 121 0.62 0.74 -5.79
C ALA A 121 1.67 0.07 -4.90
N GLU A 122 2.17 0.77 -3.88
CA GLU A 122 3.10 0.19 -2.92
C GLU A 122 2.46 -0.93 -2.08
N LEU A 123 1.22 -0.74 -1.63
CA LEU A 123 0.47 -1.79 -0.91
C LEU A 123 0.11 -2.99 -1.81
N GLU A 124 -0.12 -2.74 -3.09
CA GLU A 124 -0.42 -3.77 -4.09
C GLU A 124 0.80 -4.63 -4.35
N GLU A 125 1.95 -4.02 -4.68
CA GLU A 125 3.22 -4.71 -4.89
C GLU A 125 3.66 -5.49 -3.65
N PHE A 126 3.41 -4.95 -2.44
CA PHE A 126 3.68 -5.66 -1.19
C PHE A 126 2.89 -6.97 -1.09
N GLY A 127 1.58 -6.94 -1.35
CA GLY A 127 0.76 -8.15 -1.27
C GLY A 127 1.01 -9.14 -2.41
N GLU A 128 1.32 -8.67 -3.62
CA GLU A 128 1.82 -9.55 -4.70
C GLU A 128 3.10 -10.27 -4.28
N THR A 129 4.02 -9.53 -3.65
CA THR A 129 5.27 -10.11 -3.09
C THR A 129 4.95 -11.12 -1.99
N PHE A 130 4.01 -10.83 -1.10
CA PHE A 130 3.58 -11.76 -0.06
C PHE A 130 3.04 -13.06 -0.65
N ILE A 131 2.16 -12.98 -1.66
CA ILE A 131 1.64 -14.16 -2.36
C ILE A 131 2.78 -14.97 -2.98
N ALA A 132 3.77 -14.31 -3.58
CA ALA A 132 4.93 -14.98 -4.17
C ALA A 132 5.77 -15.69 -3.10
N VAL A 133 5.95 -15.10 -1.91
CA VAL A 133 6.65 -15.72 -0.77
C VAL A 133 5.82 -16.87 -0.19
N ALA A 134 4.53 -16.68 0.03
CA ALA A 134 3.61 -17.70 0.52
C ALA A 134 3.60 -18.94 -0.38
N LYS A 135 3.58 -18.75 -1.71
CA LYS A 135 3.70 -19.85 -2.69
C LYS A 135 4.98 -20.68 -2.53
N GLN A 136 6.08 -20.07 -2.09
CA GLN A 136 7.35 -20.78 -1.88
C GLN A 136 7.32 -21.72 -0.66
N THR A 137 6.45 -21.44 0.32
CA THR A 137 6.26 -22.32 1.47
C THR A 137 5.59 -23.64 1.10
N LYS A 138 4.85 -23.66 -0.04
CA LYS A 138 4.00 -24.79 -0.49
C LYS A 138 2.92 -25.20 0.53
N SER A 139 2.67 -24.38 1.55
CA SER A 139 1.68 -24.65 2.59
C SER A 139 0.26 -24.37 2.08
N SER A 140 -0.70 -25.22 2.45
CA SER A 140 -2.12 -25.03 2.14
C SER A 140 -2.75 -23.89 2.96
N LYS A 141 -2.11 -23.46 4.04
CA LYS A 141 -2.55 -22.37 4.93
C LYS A 141 -2.81 -21.04 4.20
N TYR A 142 -2.11 -20.81 3.11
CA TYR A 142 -2.22 -19.58 2.31
C TYR A 142 -3.15 -19.72 1.11
N GLN A 143 -3.80 -20.88 0.96
CA GLN A 143 -4.71 -21.15 -0.14
C GLN A 143 -6.18 -21.00 0.33
N PRO A 144 -7.08 -20.51 -0.55
CA PRO A 144 -6.81 -20.02 -1.89
C PRO A 144 -6.03 -18.70 -1.87
N TYR A 145 -5.12 -18.51 -2.83
CA TYR A 145 -4.41 -17.24 -2.96
C TYR A 145 -5.40 -16.17 -3.43
N PRO A 146 -5.56 -15.04 -2.71
CA PRO A 146 -6.52 -14.02 -3.07
C PRO A 146 -6.13 -13.35 -4.39
N ASP A 147 -7.14 -12.87 -5.12
CA ASP A 147 -6.90 -11.96 -6.25
C ASP A 147 -6.55 -10.59 -5.67
N TRP A 148 -5.25 -10.35 -5.51
CA TRP A 148 -4.72 -9.15 -4.84
C TRP A 148 -4.70 -7.93 -5.76
N ASN A 149 -5.85 -7.61 -6.33
CA ASN A 149 -6.06 -6.39 -7.07
C ASN A 149 -6.59 -5.32 -6.11
N LEU A 150 -5.76 -4.34 -5.79
CA LEU A 150 -6.17 -3.22 -4.94
C LEU A 150 -6.83 -2.09 -5.73
N ASP A 151 -6.92 -2.25 -7.06
CA ASP A 151 -7.64 -1.33 -7.91
C ASP A 151 -9.14 -1.61 -7.87
N VAL A 152 -9.85 -0.67 -7.26
CA VAL A 152 -11.31 -0.64 -7.20
C VAL A 152 -11.92 -0.42 -8.59
N TYR A 153 -11.13 0.08 -9.54
CA TYR A 153 -11.61 0.46 -10.86
C TYR A 153 -11.20 -0.54 -11.94
N PRO A 154 -12.17 -1.01 -12.75
CA PRO A 154 -11.86 -1.68 -14.00
C PRO A 154 -10.86 -0.86 -14.83
N LYS A 155 -9.90 -1.54 -15.46
CA LYS A 155 -8.80 -0.90 -16.21
C LYS A 155 -9.29 0.11 -17.25
N GLU A 156 -10.45 -0.15 -17.86
CA GLU A 156 -11.14 0.73 -18.82
C GLU A 156 -11.50 2.11 -18.27
N PHE A 157 -11.81 2.23 -16.97
CA PHE A 157 -12.15 3.53 -16.37
C PHE A 157 -10.93 4.35 -15.96
N LYS A 158 -9.73 3.74 -15.87
CA LYS A 158 -8.52 4.45 -15.43
C LYS A 158 -8.16 5.60 -16.35
N ALA A 159 -8.24 5.40 -17.66
CA ALA A 159 -7.95 6.43 -18.66
C ALA A 159 -8.93 7.61 -18.54
N LEU A 160 -10.23 7.30 -18.32
CA LEU A 160 -11.27 8.31 -18.11
C LEU A 160 -11.05 9.07 -16.79
N ILE A 161 -10.78 8.38 -15.69
CA ILE A 161 -10.50 9.00 -14.39
C ILE A 161 -9.28 9.92 -14.50
N PHE A 162 -8.20 9.47 -15.15
CA PHE A 162 -7.02 10.29 -15.39
C PHE A 162 -7.36 11.53 -16.24
N GLU A 163 -8.07 11.36 -17.36
CA GLU A 163 -8.46 12.46 -18.24
C GLU A 163 -9.34 13.49 -17.54
N LYS A 164 -10.26 13.05 -16.67
CA LYS A 164 -11.10 13.95 -15.86
C LYS A 164 -10.36 14.63 -14.72
N THR A 165 -9.31 14.03 -14.18
CA THR A 165 -8.62 14.55 -12.98
C THR A 165 -7.30 15.27 -13.25
N ARG A 166 -6.68 15.09 -14.43
CA ARG A 166 -5.34 15.62 -14.75
C ARG A 166 -5.15 17.13 -14.58
N LEU A 167 -6.21 17.92 -14.78
CA LEU A 167 -6.17 19.39 -14.66
C LEU A 167 -7.07 19.90 -13.53
N PHE A 168 -7.63 19.01 -12.72
CA PHE A 168 -8.53 19.40 -11.63
C PHE A 168 -7.72 19.87 -10.41
N CYS A 169 -7.97 21.11 -9.96
CA CYS A 169 -7.29 21.71 -8.81
C CYS A 169 -8.28 22.48 -7.91
N GLY A 170 -7.95 22.61 -6.62
CA GLY A 170 -8.75 23.34 -5.63
C GLY A 170 -10.09 22.68 -5.26
N ARG A 171 -11.06 23.50 -4.84
CA ARG A 171 -12.44 23.10 -4.47
C ARG A 171 -12.51 22.31 -3.16
N ASP A 172 -11.58 22.59 -2.24
CA ASP A 172 -11.54 22.00 -0.90
C ASP A 172 -12.84 22.15 -0.12
N PHE A 173 -13.60 23.23 -0.36
CA PHE A 173 -14.90 23.44 0.25
C PHE A 173 -15.92 22.36 -0.14
N VAL A 174 -15.88 21.85 -1.38
CA VAL A 174 -16.77 20.77 -1.84
C VAL A 174 -16.40 19.47 -1.14
N PHE A 175 -15.11 19.18 -1.04
CA PHE A 175 -14.61 17.99 -0.37
C PHE A 175 -14.88 18.01 1.15
N LYS A 176 -14.76 19.17 1.80
CA LYS A 176 -15.19 19.36 3.19
C LYS A 176 -16.69 19.09 3.36
N ALA A 177 -17.53 19.55 2.43
CA ALA A 177 -18.96 19.29 2.45
C ALA A 177 -19.30 17.81 2.26
N ILE A 178 -18.64 17.14 1.30
CA ILE A 178 -18.79 15.69 1.06
C ILE A 178 -18.35 14.89 2.30
N ASN A 179 -17.20 15.20 2.89
CA ASN A 179 -16.72 14.52 4.09
C ASN A 179 -17.64 14.75 5.30
N LYS A 180 -18.17 15.97 5.45
CA LYS A 180 -19.20 16.27 6.47
C LYS A 180 -20.47 15.44 6.23
N PHE A 181 -20.90 15.29 4.97
CA PHE A 181 -22.04 14.45 4.62
C PHE A 181 -21.78 12.99 5.03
N PHE A 182 -20.64 12.41 4.65
CA PHE A 182 -20.30 11.03 5.02
C PHE A 182 -20.18 10.81 6.53
N ALA A 183 -19.73 11.82 7.29
CA ALA A 183 -19.62 11.72 8.75
C ALA A 183 -20.96 11.86 9.48
N THR A 184 -21.92 12.59 8.90
CA THR A 184 -23.19 12.94 9.57
C THR A 184 -24.38 12.13 9.05
N GLN A 185 -24.28 11.58 7.84
CA GLN A 185 -25.35 10.85 7.17
C GLN A 185 -24.88 9.42 6.87
N PRO A 186 -25.37 8.40 7.61
CA PRO A 186 -24.95 7.03 7.40
C PRO A 186 -25.39 6.47 6.04
N LYS A 187 -26.44 7.04 5.43
CA LYS A 187 -26.96 6.72 4.09
C LYS A 187 -27.61 7.96 3.45
N GLY A 188 -27.59 8.05 2.12
CA GLY A 188 -28.31 9.10 1.39
C GLY A 188 -27.64 9.46 0.06
N TYR A 189 -28.27 10.39 -0.67
CA TYR A 189 -27.75 10.95 -1.91
C TYR A 189 -27.36 12.41 -1.69
N PHE A 190 -26.27 12.84 -2.31
CA PHE A 190 -25.92 14.25 -2.44
C PHE A 190 -25.82 14.60 -3.92
N THR A 191 -26.09 15.86 -4.24
CA THR A 191 -25.99 16.37 -5.61
C THR A 191 -24.89 17.42 -5.67
N VAL A 192 -24.00 17.30 -6.65
CA VAL A 192 -22.98 18.33 -6.95
C VAL A 192 -23.52 19.21 -8.07
N ILE A 193 -23.88 20.45 -7.73
CA ILE A 193 -24.46 21.43 -8.65
C ILE A 193 -23.40 22.48 -9.01
N GLY A 194 -23.40 22.91 -10.27
CA GLY A 194 -22.51 23.95 -10.79
C GLY A 194 -22.63 24.05 -12.31
N ASP A 195 -22.10 25.11 -12.90
CA ASP A 195 -22.20 25.35 -14.34
C ASP A 195 -21.40 24.34 -15.19
N ALA A 196 -21.66 24.33 -16.50
CA ALA A 196 -20.87 23.56 -17.45
C ALA A 196 -19.37 23.92 -17.33
N GLY A 197 -18.50 22.91 -17.42
CA GLY A 197 -17.05 23.12 -17.28
C GLY A 197 -16.52 23.31 -15.85
N MET A 198 -17.38 23.43 -14.82
CA MET A 198 -16.94 23.66 -13.43
C MET A 198 -16.30 22.45 -12.72
N GLY A 199 -16.05 21.35 -13.44
CA GLY A 199 -15.35 20.19 -12.90
C GLY A 199 -16.22 19.20 -12.10
N LYS A 200 -17.54 19.22 -12.26
CA LYS A 200 -18.47 18.27 -11.60
C LYS A 200 -18.09 16.79 -11.83
N SER A 201 -17.80 16.43 -13.09
CA SER A 201 -17.38 15.06 -13.45
C SER A 201 -16.02 14.69 -12.85
N ALA A 202 -15.12 15.68 -12.66
CA ALA A 202 -13.84 15.46 -12.01
C ALA A 202 -14.03 15.20 -10.50
N ILE A 203 -14.93 15.93 -9.83
CA ILE A 203 -15.28 15.67 -8.43
C ILE A 203 -15.83 14.24 -8.26
N ALA A 204 -16.69 13.79 -9.18
CA ALA A 204 -17.19 12.41 -9.19
C ALA A 204 -16.07 11.37 -9.37
N ALA A 205 -15.12 11.62 -10.29
CA ALA A 205 -13.97 10.75 -10.51
C ALA A 205 -12.99 10.74 -9.31
N ILE A 206 -12.87 11.84 -8.57
CA ILE A 206 -11.99 11.99 -7.39
C ILE A 206 -12.59 11.33 -6.15
N GLY A 207 -13.85 10.92 -6.16
CA GLY A 207 -14.57 10.34 -5.02
C GLY A 207 -13.75 9.34 -4.18
N HIS A 208 -12.87 8.54 -4.80
CA HIS A 208 -11.99 7.58 -4.11
C HIS A 208 -10.74 8.18 -3.43
N LYS A 209 -10.22 9.32 -3.90
CA LYS A 209 -9.10 10.06 -3.27
C LYS A 209 -9.51 10.78 -1.98
N LEU A 210 -10.81 10.98 -1.75
CA LEU A 210 -11.33 11.74 -0.60
C LEU A 210 -11.23 11.02 0.75
N ARG A 211 -10.69 9.80 0.77
CA ARG A 211 -10.48 8.99 1.98
C ARG A 211 -9.03 8.94 2.46
N LEU A 212 -8.13 9.79 1.95
CA LEU A 212 -6.74 9.96 2.41
C LEU A 212 -6.58 11.27 3.19
#